data_AF-A0A8K0GFI8-F1
#
_entry.id   AF-A0A8K0GFI8-F1
#
_cell.length_a   1.000
_cell.length_b   1.000
_cell.length_c   1.000
_cell.angle_alpha   90.00
_cell.angle_beta   90.00
_cell.angle_gamma   90.00
#
_symmetry.space_group_name_H-M   'P 1'
#
loop_
_entity.id
_entity.type
_entity.pdbx_description
1 polymer ?
#
loop_
_entity_poly.entity_id
_entity_poly.type
_entity_poly.pdbx_seq_one_letter_code
_entity_poly.pdbx_strand_id
1 'polypeptide(L)' 'MLKPHEKYCSLIFDEMALQPGLQYNQKLDLAEGFENYGDSERKASFADHALVFMLRGVYKNWEQ' A
#
# COMPACT_ATOMS: atom_id res chain seq x y z
N MET A 1 3.23 -29.08 3.09
CA MET A 1 3.28 -28.04 4.15
C MET A 1 4.65 -27.38 4.11
N LEU A 2 4.70 -26.05 4.26
CA LEU A 2 5.96 -25.31 4.37
C LEU A 2 6.68 -25.68 5.68
N LYS A 3 7.99 -25.86 5.62
CA LYS A 3 8.82 -26.02 6.82
C LYS A 3 8.81 -24.71 7.62
N PRO A 4 9.01 -24.73 8.95
CA PRO A 4 8.93 -23.53 9.77
C PRO A 4 9.78 -22.34 9.27
N HIS A 5 11.01 -22.59 8.82
CA HIS A 5 11.89 -21.55 8.29
C HIS A 5 11.47 -20.99 6.93
N GLU A 6 10.73 -21.75 6.13
CA GLU A 6 10.22 -21.30 4.82
C GLU A 6 9.08 -20.27 4.96
N LYS A 7 8.58 -20.06 6.19
CA LYS A 7 7.59 -19.03 6.52
C LYS A 7 8.22 -17.68 6.86
N TYR A 8 9.54 -17.61 7.06
CA TYR A 8 10.21 -16.35 7.38
C TYR A 8 10.23 -15.43 6.16
N CYS A 9 9.78 -14.20 6.36
CA CYS A 9 9.75 -13.14 5.37
C CYS A 9 10.20 -11.81 5.99
N SER A 10 10.63 -10.89 5.13
CA SER A 10 10.89 -9.49 5.45
C SER A 10 9.68 -8.66 5.01
N LEU A 11 9.23 -7.77 5.88
CA LEU A 11 8.34 -6.68 5.51
C LEU A 11 9.20 -5.51 5.05
N ILE A 12 9.01 -5.11 3.80
CA ILE A 12 9.70 -3.97 3.19
C ILE A 12 8.64 -2.92 2.89
N PHE A 13 8.94 -1.65 3.14
CA PHE A 13 8.05 -0.55 2.84
C PHE A 13 8.84 0.64 2.29
N ASP A 14 8.18 1.43 1.45
CA ASP A 14 8.71 2.67 0.89
C ASP A 14 7.57 3.60 0.48
N GLU A 15 7.89 4.84 0.11
CA GLU A 15 6.96 5.80 -0.45
C GLU A 15 7.19 5.99 -1.95
N MET A 16 6.13 5.87 -2.74
CA MET A 16 6.15 6.13 -4.18
C MET A 16 5.51 7.48 -4.47
N ALA A 17 6.28 8.40 -5.06
CA ALA A 17 5.75 9.69 -5.49
C ALA A 17 4.62 9.52 -6.52
N LEU A 18 3.55 10.28 -6.34
CA LEU A 18 2.37 10.36 -7.19
C LEU A 18 2.25 11.77 -7.75
N GLN A 19 1.68 11.86 -8.95
CA GLN A 19 1.15 13.14 -9.40
C GLN A 19 -0.19 13.39 -8.70
N PRO A 20 -0.38 14.53 -8.01
CA PRO A 20 -1.65 14.87 -7.41
C PRO A 20 -2.77 14.88 -8.44
N GLY A 21 -3.91 14.27 -8.11
CA GLY A 21 -5.06 14.16 -9.01
C GLY A 21 -6.32 13.72 -8.27
N LEU A 22 -7.48 14.05 -8.84
CA LEU A 22 -8.79 13.70 -8.29
C LEU A 22 -9.52 12.81 -9.29
N GLN A 23 -9.97 11.65 -8.84
CA GLN A 23 -10.72 10.71 -9.65
C GLN A 23 -11.96 10.24 -8.89
N TYR A 24 -13.07 10.08 -9.59
CA TYR A 24 -14.29 9.56 -8.98
C TYR A 24 -14.45 8.07 -9.30
N ASN A 25 -14.39 7.25 -8.26
CA ASN A 25 -14.60 5.81 -8.36
C ASN A 25 -16.09 5.49 -8.23
N GLN A 26 -16.74 5.27 -9.37
CA GLN A 26 -18.18 4.98 -9.44
C GLN A 26 -18.59 3.71 -8.68
N LYS A 27 -17.71 2.71 -8.60
CA LYS A 27 -18.01 1.44 -7.92
C LYS A 27 -18.07 1.61 -6.40
N LEU A 28 -17.24 2.50 -5.87
CA LEU A 28 -17.16 2.81 -4.43
C LEU A 28 -17.97 4.05 -4.05
N ASP A 29 -18.56 4.75 -5.02
CA ASP A 29 -19.21 6.05 -4.86
C ASP A 29 -18.33 7.02 -4.05
N LEU A 30 -17.06 7.15 -4.47
CA LEU A 30 -16.04 7.85 -3.71
C LEU A 30 -15.12 8.69 -4.61
N ALA A 31 -14.85 9.92 -4.19
CA ALA A 31 -13.77 10.73 -4.73
C ALA A 31 -12.42 10.29 -4.13
N GLU A 32 -11.54 9.75 -4.97
CA GLU A 32 -10.18 9.31 -4.67
C GLU A 32 -9.16 10.39 -5.05
N GLY A 33 -8.02 10.42 -4.36
CA GLY A 33 -6.95 11.40 -4.62
C GLY A 33 -6.58 12.29 -3.43
N PHE A 34 -7.27 12.13 -2.30
CA PHE A 34 -6.91 12.78 -1.05
C PHE A 34 -6.08 11.86 -0.16
N GLU A 35 -5.29 12.44 0.73
CA GLU A 35 -4.58 11.71 1.78
C GLU A 35 -5.56 10.88 2.62
N ASN A 36 -5.26 9.59 2.75
CA ASN A 36 -6.06 8.64 3.51
C ASN A 36 -5.16 7.54 4.10
N TYR A 37 -4.99 7.56 5.42
CA TYR A 37 -4.21 6.55 6.16
C TYR A 37 -5.09 5.53 6.90
N GLY A 38 -6.38 5.44 6.56
CA GLY A 38 -7.38 4.58 7.21
C GLY A 38 -8.52 5.36 7.85
N ASP A 39 -9.40 4.65 8.57
CA ASP A 39 -10.72 5.12 9.03
C ASP A 39 -10.73 6.38 9.91
N SER A 40 -9.58 6.83 10.42
CA SER A 40 -9.48 7.97 11.34
C SER A 40 -8.92 9.26 10.75
N GLU A 41 -8.32 9.26 9.55
CA GLU A 41 -7.55 10.43 9.07
C GLU A 41 -7.62 10.65 7.56
N ARG A 42 -8.78 11.10 7.06
CA ARG A 42 -8.85 11.78 5.76
C ARG A 42 -8.53 13.24 5.92
N LYS A 43 -7.42 13.69 5.33
CA LYS A 43 -7.11 15.12 5.23
C LYS A 43 -7.62 15.65 3.89
N ALA A 44 -8.04 16.92 3.87
CA ALA A 44 -8.47 17.59 2.64
C ALA A 44 -7.30 18.03 1.74
N SER A 45 -6.13 17.37 1.86
CA SER A 45 -4.95 17.55 1.02
C SER A 45 -4.89 16.46 -0.03
N PHE A 46 -4.39 16.80 -1.23
CA PHE A 46 -4.16 15.81 -2.27
C PHE A 46 -3.02 14.88 -1.89
N ALA A 47 -3.21 13.58 -2.12
CA ALA A 47 -2.13 12.61 -1.97
C ALA A 47 -1.07 12.85 -3.06
N ASP A 48 0.18 12.99 -2.64
CA ASP A 48 1.35 13.13 -3.50
C ASP A 48 2.34 11.96 -3.35
N HIS A 49 2.07 11.03 -2.42
CA HIS A 49 2.82 9.79 -2.24
C HIS A 49 1.86 8.63 -1.92
N ALA A 50 2.24 7.42 -2.33
CA ALA A 50 1.63 6.17 -1.89
C ALA A 50 2.60 5.42 -0.97
N LEU A 51 2.17 5.09 0.24
CA LEU A 51 2.89 4.17 1.12
C LEU A 51 2.67 2.73 0.63
N VAL A 52 3.72 2.07 0.18
CA VAL A 52 3.67 0.71 -0.36
C VAL A 52 4.36 -0.28 0.57
N PHE A 53 3.82 -1.49 0.66
CA PHE A 53 4.37 -2.59 1.45
C PHE A 53 4.57 -3.80 0.55
N MET A 54 5.66 -4.53 0.79
CA MET A 54 5.99 -5.78 0.09
C MET A 54 6.46 -6.82 1.10
N LEU A 55 6.00 -8.05 0.92
CA LEU A 55 6.52 -9.19 1.68
C LEU A 55 7.52 -9.95 0.81
N ARG A 56 8.74 -10.14 1.34
CA ARG A 56 9.82 -10.86 0.67
C ARG A 56 10.18 -12.12 1.44
N GLY A 57 10.09 -13.29 0.81
CA GLY A 57 10.55 -14.54 1.45
C GLY A 57 12.05 -14.53 1.72
N VAL A 58 12.47 -14.91 2.94
CA VAL A 58 13.89 -14.94 3.32
C VAL A 58 14.59 -16.20 2.78
N TYR A 59 13.91 -17.34 2.85
CA TYR A 59 14.46 -18.64 2.43
C TYR A 59 13.98 -19.08 1.05
N LYS A 60 12.84 -18.54 0.60
CA LYS A 60 12.25 -18.83 -0.70
C LYS A 60 12.12 -17.52 -1.46
N ASN A 61 12.50 -17.54 -2.73
CA ASN A 61 12.44 -16.39 -3.60
C ASN A 61 10.98 -16.15 -4.05
N TRP A 62 10.22 -15.42 -3.24
CA TRP A 62 8.86 -14.97 -3.57
C TRP A 62 8.61 -13.55 -3.03
N GLU A 63 7.75 -12.82 -3.73
CA GLU A 63 7.29 -11.46 -3.40
C GLU A 63 5.76 -11.41 -3.60
N GLN A 64 5.07 -10.57 -2.81
CA GLN A 64 3.66 -10.20 -2.97
C GLN A 64 3.49 -8.69 -3.00
#